data_AF-A0A7S0Y7A4-F1
#
_entry.id   AF-A0A7S0Y7A4-F1
#
_cell.length_a   1.000
_cell.length_b   1.000
_cell.length_c   1.000
_cell.angle_alpha   90.00
_cell.angle_beta   90.00
_cell.angle_gamma   90.00
#
_symmetry.space_group_name_H-M   'P 1'
#
loop_
_entity.id
_entity.type
_entity.pdbx_description
1 polymer ?
#
loop_
_entity_poly.entity_id
_entity_poly.type
_entity_poly.pdbx_seq_one_letter_code
_entity_poly.pdbx_strand_id
1 'polypeptide(L)'
;AYKRRRGASDLNWRKWDAMFKEMLDYKAAHGSLSLTPKDGSLFGWLCRQKKMRQAHTLDTVREAKLEEAGVVWDPWVKGWQGHMRDLMVFKMCHGHCQVPEFYSACPML
;
A
#
# COMPACT_ATOMS: atom_id res chain seq x y z
N ALA A 1 8.40 20.77 12.75
CA ALA A 1 8.62 22.14 12.27
C ALA A 1 8.50 22.19 10.74
N TYR A 2 7.34 22.62 10.20
CA TYR A 2 7.08 22.61 8.75
C TYR A 2 7.47 23.98 8.14
N LYS A 3 8.57 24.03 7.39
CA LYS A 3 9.00 25.25 6.68
C LYS A 3 8.02 25.55 5.54
N ARG A 4 7.16 26.55 5.78
CA ARG A 4 6.26 27.18 4.81
C ARG A 4 7.00 27.58 3.53
N ARG A 5 6.70 26.92 2.40
CA ARG A 5 6.94 27.47 1.06
C ARG A 5 5.63 28.07 0.53
N ARG A 6 5.72 29.34 0.13
CA ARG A 6 4.61 30.29 -0.12
C ARG A 6 3.69 29.88 -1.29
N GLY A 7 2.39 30.04 -1.07
CA GLY A 7 1.41 30.45 -2.09
C GLY A 7 0.78 29.35 -2.94
N ALA A 8 1.55 28.70 -3.82
CA ALA A 8 1.00 27.77 -4.82
C ALA A 8 0.97 26.30 -4.34
N SER A 9 1.87 25.93 -3.44
CA SER A 9 1.96 24.59 -2.83
C SER A 9 0.84 24.30 -1.84
N ASP A 10 0.32 25.32 -1.15
CA ASP A 10 -0.70 25.19 -0.10
C ASP A 10 -2.06 24.74 -0.64
N LEU A 11 -2.48 25.28 -1.79
CA LEU A 11 -3.75 24.90 -2.42
C LEU A 11 -3.71 23.45 -2.94
N ASN A 12 -2.57 23.05 -3.51
CA ASN A 12 -2.35 21.67 -3.95
C ASN A 12 -2.26 20.72 -2.75
N TRP A 13 -1.72 21.18 -1.62
CA TRP A 13 -1.70 20.42 -0.37
C TRP A 13 -3.10 20.19 0.17
N ARG A 14 -3.95 21.22 0.23
CA ARG A 14 -5.35 21.10 0.68
C ARG A 14 -6.15 20.11 -0.17
N LYS A 15 -6.00 20.17 -1.51
CA LYS A 15 -6.65 19.21 -2.41
C LYS A 15 -6.13 17.78 -2.17
N TRP A 16 -4.83 17.62 -1.96
CA TRP A 16 -4.23 16.33 -1.66
C TRP A 16 -4.75 15.78 -0.33
N ASP A 17 -4.83 16.61 0.70
CA ASP A 17 -5.29 16.22 2.03
C ASP A 17 -6.77 15.80 2.03
N ALA A 18 -7.61 16.50 1.23
CA ALA A 18 -9.00 16.09 1.02
C ALA A 18 -9.12 14.70 0.37
N MET A 19 -8.36 14.43 -0.69
CA MET A 19 -8.34 13.11 -1.35
C MET A 19 -7.78 12.02 -0.43
N PHE A 20 -6.76 12.36 0.38
CA PHE A 20 -6.20 11.45 1.37
C PHE A 20 -7.22 11.10 2.45
N LYS A 21 -8.02 12.06 2.90
CA LYS A 21 -9.11 11.83 3.84
C LYS A 21 -10.18 10.92 3.24
N GLU A 22 -10.60 11.18 2.00
CA GLU A 22 -11.56 10.34 1.28
C GLU A 22 -11.07 8.89 1.14
N MET A 23 -9.77 8.70 0.92
CA MET A 23 -9.13 7.38 0.93
C MET A 23 -9.24 6.68 2.29
N LEU A 24 -9.04 7.41 3.39
CA LEU A 24 -9.17 6.86 4.74
C LEU A 24 -10.62 6.47 5.06
N ASP A 25 -11.58 7.32 4.67
CA ASP A 25 -13.00 7.03 4.83
C ASP A 25 -13.40 5.79 4.02
N TYR A 26 -12.91 5.65 2.78
CA TYR A 26 -13.10 4.45 1.96
C TYR A 26 -12.50 3.20 2.63
N LYS A 27 -11.28 3.30 3.16
CA LYS A 27 -10.64 2.20 3.89
C LYS A 27 -11.45 1.79 5.12
N ALA A 28 -12.01 2.76 5.85
CA ALA A 28 -12.87 2.49 7.00
C ALA A 28 -14.17 1.80 6.59
N ALA A 29 -14.77 2.18 5.46
CA ALA A 29 -16.02 1.60 4.96
C ALA A 29 -15.83 0.18 4.39
N HIS A 30 -14.74 -0.07 3.66
CA HIS A 30 -14.51 -1.33 2.94
C HIS A 30 -13.51 -2.28 3.62
N GLY A 31 -12.82 -1.83 4.67
CA GLY A 31 -11.79 -2.60 5.39
C GLY A 31 -10.48 -2.79 4.62
N SER A 32 -10.44 -2.47 3.33
CA SER A 32 -9.26 -2.60 2.47
C SER A 32 -9.19 -1.50 1.41
N LEU A 33 -7.96 -1.14 1.03
CA LEU A 33 -7.67 -0.18 -0.05
C LEU A 33 -7.71 -0.84 -1.44
N SER A 34 -8.74 -1.67 -1.68
CA SER A 34 -8.93 -2.36 -2.96
C SER A 34 -9.68 -1.49 -3.95
N LEU A 35 -9.10 -0.32 -4.29
CA LEU A 35 -9.69 0.60 -5.25
C LEU A 35 -9.69 -0.02 -6.65
N THR A 36 -10.83 0.06 -7.30
CA THR A 36 -11.07 -0.38 -8.67
C THR A 36 -11.24 0.82 -9.60
N PRO A 37 -11.14 0.65 -10.92
CA PRO A 37 -11.42 1.73 -11.87
C PRO A 37 -12.82 2.35 -11.72
N LYS A 38 -13.77 1.62 -11.11
CA LYS A 38 -15.15 2.10 -10.86
C LYS A 38 -15.20 3.16 -9.75
N ASP A 39 -14.22 3.18 -8.85
CA ASP A 39 -14.07 4.19 -7.80
C ASP A 39 -13.51 5.53 -8.35
N GLY A 40 -13.28 5.60 -9.66
CA GLY A 40 -13.14 6.84 -10.43
C GLY A 40 -11.99 7.75 -9.98
N SER A 41 -12.35 8.91 -9.41
CA SER A 41 -11.42 9.98 -9.02
C SER A 41 -10.37 9.51 -8.03
N LEU A 42 -10.77 8.71 -7.04
CA LEU A 42 -9.87 8.23 -5.99
C LEU A 42 -8.87 7.21 -6.54
N PHE A 43 -9.32 6.30 -7.41
CA PHE A 43 -8.46 5.35 -8.11
C PHE A 43 -7.44 6.07 -9.01
N GLY A 44 -7.89 7.04 -9.81
CA GLY A 44 -7.03 7.85 -10.67
C GLY A 44 -6.00 8.66 -9.87
N TRP A 45 -6.41 9.22 -8.72
CA TRP A 45 -5.52 9.92 -7.81
C TRP A 45 -4.43 9.00 -7.24
N LEU A 46 -4.80 7.80 -6.77
CA LEU A 46 -3.84 6.82 -6.24
C LEU A 46 -2.85 6.38 -7.31
N CYS A 47 -3.33 6.10 -8.53
CA CYS A 47 -2.48 5.79 -9.69
C CYS A 47 -1.47 6.91 -9.98
N ARG A 48 -1.90 8.18 -9.88
CA ARG A 48 -1.02 9.33 -10.05
C ARG A 48 0.05 9.39 -8.95
N GLN A 49 -0.30 9.13 -7.68
CA GLN A 49 0.68 9.09 -6.59
C GLN A 49 1.72 7.99 -6.84
N LYS A 50 1.29 6.80 -7.26
CA LYS A 50 2.19 5.68 -7.61
C LYS A 50 3.18 6.06 -8.72
N LYS A 51 2.69 6.68 -9.79
CA LYS A 51 3.54 7.18 -10.88
C LYS A 51 4.53 8.25 -10.41
N MET A 52 4.11 9.18 -9.56
CA MET A 52 5.00 10.22 -9.02
C MET A 52 6.08 9.64 -8.11
N ARG A 53 5.76 8.60 -7.32
CA ARG A 53 6.74 7.86 -6.52
C ARG A 53 7.77 7.16 -7.41
N GLN A 54 7.32 6.45 -8.45
CA GLN A 54 8.20 5.78 -9.42
C GLN A 54 9.12 6.78 -10.15
N ALA A 55 8.62 7.99 -10.41
CA ALA A 55 9.41 9.07 -10.99
C ALA A 55 10.26 9.84 -9.97
N HIS A 56 10.26 9.45 -8.69
CA HIS A 56 10.95 10.15 -7.58
C HIS A 56 10.59 11.64 -7.45
N THR A 57 9.38 12.02 -7.88
CA THR A 57 8.84 13.40 -7.81
C THR A 57 7.79 13.57 -6.72
N LEU A 58 7.43 12.48 -6.04
CA LEU A 58 6.52 12.52 -4.90
C LEU A 58 7.22 13.16 -3.69
N ASP A 59 6.53 14.08 -3.03
CA ASP A 59 7.03 14.70 -1.79
C ASP A 59 7.16 13.64 -0.70
N THR A 60 8.28 13.64 0.02
CA THR A 60 8.60 12.63 1.05
C THR A 60 7.57 12.60 2.18
N VAL A 61 6.93 13.73 2.49
CA VAL A 61 5.86 13.79 3.51
C VAL A 61 4.59 13.09 3.02
N ARG A 62 4.28 13.20 1.72
CA ARG A 62 3.13 12.51 1.11
C ARG A 62 3.37 11.01 1.01
N GLU A 63 4.60 10.61 0.68
CA GLU A 63 5.00 9.21 0.66
C GLU A 63 4.85 8.57 2.05
N ALA A 64 5.40 9.20 3.10
CA ALA A 64 5.29 8.71 4.47
C ALA A 64 3.83 8.56 4.94
N LYS A 65 2.96 9.55 4.63
CA LYS A 65 1.52 9.47 4.97
C LYS A 65 0.82 8.30 4.26
N LEU A 66 1.16 8.03 2.99
CA LEU A 66 0.55 6.94 2.23
C LEU A 66 1.05 5.56 2.71
N GLU A 67 2.33 5.46 3.10
CA GLU A 67 2.86 4.26 3.76
C GLU A 67 2.21 3.99 5.11
N GLU A 68 2.05 5.01 5.95
CA GLU A 68 1.36 4.91 7.24
C GLU A 68 -0.12 4.50 7.07
N ALA A 69 -0.78 5.02 6.02
CA ALA A 69 -2.13 4.60 5.67
C ALA A 69 -2.21 3.16 5.13
N GLY A 70 -1.07 2.49 4.89
CA GLY A 70 -1.01 1.11 4.41
C GLY A 70 -1.26 0.98 2.90
N VAL A 71 -0.99 2.02 2.12
CA VAL A 71 -1.09 1.98 0.66
C VAL A 71 -0.04 1.02 0.13
N VAL A 72 -0.50 0.02 -0.61
CA VAL A 72 0.38 -0.97 -1.23
C VAL A 72 0.94 -0.37 -2.51
N TRP A 73 2.19 0.06 -2.47
CA TRP A 73 2.91 0.57 -3.63
C TRP A 73 3.16 -0.53 -4.65
N ASP A 74 3.68 -1.66 -4.16
CA ASP A 74 4.01 -2.83 -4.95
C ASP A 74 3.27 -4.06 -4.38
N PRO A 75 2.22 -4.54 -5.08
CA PRO A 75 1.47 -5.72 -4.67
C PRO A 75 2.34 -6.98 -4.57
N TRP A 76 3.38 -7.08 -5.40
CA TRP A 76 4.28 -8.23 -5.45
C TRP A 76 5.17 -8.28 -4.22
N VAL A 77 5.66 -7.12 -3.75
CA VAL A 77 6.46 -7.03 -2.52
C VAL A 77 5.61 -7.39 -1.29
N LYS A 78 4.35 -6.95 -1.24
CA LYS A 78 3.44 -7.32 -0.13
C LYS A 78 3.11 -8.81 -0.14
N GLY A 79 2.84 -9.37 -1.31
CA GLY A 79 2.65 -10.83 -1.47
C GLY A 79 3.90 -11.59 -1.03
N TRP A 80 5.08 -11.16 -1.46
CA TRP A 80 6.37 -11.76 -1.08
C TRP A 80 6.58 -11.79 0.43
N GLN A 81 6.35 -10.68 1.15
CA GLN A 81 6.52 -10.66 2.61
C GLN A 81 5.55 -11.59 3.35
N GLY A 82 4.32 -11.73 2.85
CA GLY A 82 3.35 -12.71 3.38
C GLY A 82 3.85 -14.13 3.20
N HIS A 83 4.13 -14.53 1.96
CA HIS A 83 4.67 -15.86 1.64
C HIS A 83 6.00 -16.15 2.34
N MET A 84 6.82 -15.15 2.61
CA MET A 84 8.08 -15.29 3.33
C MET A 84 7.86 -15.65 4.81
N ARG A 85 6.81 -15.12 5.47
CA ARG A 85 6.42 -15.57 6.82
C ARG A 85 5.94 -17.01 6.79
N ASP A 86 5.09 -17.36 5.82
CA ASP A 86 4.58 -18.72 5.69
C ASP A 86 5.71 -19.73 5.41
N LEU A 87 6.69 -19.34 4.60
CA LEU A 87 7.91 -20.12 4.35
C LEU A 87 8.78 -20.28 5.61
N MET A 88 8.87 -19.26 6.47
CA MET A 88 9.58 -19.39 7.75
C MET A 88 8.88 -20.39 8.68
N VAL A 89 7.55 -20.34 8.76
CA VAL A 89 6.76 -21.30 9.53
C VAL A 89 6.93 -22.71 8.95
N PHE A 90 6.84 -22.86 7.62
CA PHE A 90 7.06 -24.13 6.94
C PHE A 90 8.47 -24.68 7.20
N LYS A 91 9.52 -23.86 7.11
CA LYS A 91 10.89 -24.25 7.45
C LYS A 91 11.03 -24.67 8.91
N MET A 92 10.33 -24.00 9.83
CA MET A 92 10.35 -24.36 11.26
C MET A 92 9.70 -25.73 11.50
N CYS A 93 8.61 -26.04 10.79
CA CYS A 93 7.91 -27.33 10.91
C CYS A 93 8.60 -28.48 10.17
N HIS A 94 9.22 -28.22 9.01
CA HIS A 94 9.72 -29.26 8.10
C HIS A 94 11.25 -29.28 7.94
N GLY A 95 11.97 -28.30 8.46
CA GLY A 95 13.44 -28.21 8.38
C GLY A 95 13.99 -27.80 7.00
N HIS A 96 13.15 -27.67 5.97
CA HIS A 96 13.55 -27.27 4.62
C HIS A 96 12.55 -26.29 3.99
N CYS A 97 12.96 -25.58 2.93
CA CYS A 97 12.13 -24.62 2.20
C CYS A 97 11.60 -25.15 0.85
N GLN A 98 11.75 -26.44 0.56
CA GLN A 98 11.14 -27.06 -0.63
C GLN A 98 9.64 -27.25 -0.42
N VAL A 99 8.84 -26.30 -0.90
CA VAL A 99 7.38 -26.39 -0.92
C VAL A 99 6.96 -27.09 -2.22
N PRO A 100 6.30 -28.27 -2.15
CA PRO A 100 5.73 -28.94 -3.32
C PRO A 100 4.70 -28.06 -4.05
N GLU A 101 4.65 -28.16 -5.38
CA GLU A 101 3.77 -27.38 -6.27
C GLU A 101 2.26 -27.57 -5.98
N PHE A 102 1.89 -28.70 -5.35
CA PHE A 102 0.55 -28.99 -4.84
C PHE A 102 0.60 -29.16 -3.32
N TYR A 103 0.56 -28.06 -2.59
CA TYR A 103 0.47 -28.09 -1.14
C TYR A 103 -1.00 -28.30 -0.72
N SER A 104 -1.45 -29.55 -0.68
CA SER A 104 -2.65 -29.93 0.08
C SER A 104 -2.30 -29.83 1.55
N ALA A 105 -2.96 -28.90 2.24
CA ALA A 105 -2.90 -28.62 3.67
C ALA A 105 -2.11 -29.62 4.51
N CYS A 106 -1.13 -29.13 5.27
CA CYS A 106 -0.56 -29.87 6.38
C CYS A 106 -1.72 -30.34 7.27
N PRO A 107 -2.03 -31.65 7.32
CA PRO A 107 -2.94 -32.16 8.32
C PRO A 107 -2.20 -32.11 9.65
N MET A 108 -2.96 -31.86 10.71
CA MET A 108 -2.62 -32.00 12.13
C MET A 108 -2.34 -30.68 12.88
N LEU A 109 -3.45 -30.07 13.33
CA LEU A 109 -3.72 -30.06 14.77
C LEU A 109 -4.05 -31.49 15.24
#